data_AF-A0A9X0CUN1-F1
#
_entry.id   AF-A0A9X0CUN1-F1
#
_cell.length_a   1.000
_cell.length_b   1.000
_cell.length_c   1.000
_cell.angle_alpha   90.00
_cell.angle_beta   90.00
_cell.angle_gamma   90.00
#
_symmetry.space_group_name_H-M   'P 1'
#
loop_
_entity.id
_entity.type
_entity.pdbx_description
1 polymer ?
#
loop_
_entity_poly.entity_id
_entity_poly.type
_entity_poly.pdbx_seq_one_letter_code
_entity_poly.pdbx_strand_id
1 'polypeptide(L)'
;MKKVQLIYADDLLAINSDHQSVSPSQDPLQAKGPLAQLQGQSSRFGRQSSRIFRSNPGRQQSATAVHLENQLSSCVALGSGKEYYFWLTTYVRYLSQAGFETRLREVCEELLGPPHRSVGPQDKSSSWNPSILGYQKRNLLRELLPHIGTNIRLQRLFTEFREQLDALNVR
;
A
#
# COMPACT_ATOMS: atom_id res chain seq x y z
N MET A 1 21.38 13.32 13.59
CA MET A 1 21.25 14.02 12.30
C MET A 1 20.70 13.11 11.17
N LYS A 2 19.69 12.26 11.42
CA LYS A 2 19.14 11.32 10.40
C LYS A 2 17.75 11.70 9.84
N LYS A 3 17.09 12.73 10.36
CA LYS A 3 15.73 13.14 9.92
C LYS A 3 15.70 13.95 8.62
N VAL A 4 16.77 14.69 8.29
CA VAL A 4 16.76 15.62 7.14
C VAL A 4 16.90 14.89 5.80
N GLN A 5 17.67 13.79 5.75
CA GLN A 5 17.87 13.02 4.50
C GLN A 5 16.63 12.23 4.08
N LEU A 6 15.83 11.72 5.02
CA LEU A 6 14.60 10.97 4.72
C LEU A 6 13.52 11.86 4.11
N ILE A 7 13.41 13.12 4.57
CA ILE A 7 12.44 14.09 4.05
C ILE A 7 12.76 14.43 2.59
N TYR A 8 14.04 14.61 2.25
CA TYR A 8 14.45 14.97 0.88
C TYR A 8 14.25 13.82 -0.10
N ALA A 9 14.52 12.58 0.31
CA ALA A 9 14.32 11.40 -0.53
C ALA A 9 12.83 11.17 -0.83
N ASP A 10 11.95 11.33 0.17
CA ASP A 10 10.51 11.16 -0.04
C ASP A 10 9.93 12.26 -0.93
N ASP A 11 10.42 13.50 -0.82
CA ASP A 11 10.01 14.62 -1.69
C ASP A 11 10.40 14.37 -3.16
N LEU A 12 11.60 13.84 -3.42
CA LEU A 12 12.02 13.44 -4.77
C LEU A 12 11.20 12.26 -5.31
N LEU A 13 10.86 11.28 -4.48
CA LEU A 13 10.02 10.15 -4.88
C LEU A 13 8.57 10.60 -5.16
N ALA A 14 8.03 11.49 -4.34
CA ALA A 14 6.70 12.07 -4.53
C ALA A 14 6.59 12.81 -5.87
N ILE A 15 7.56 13.67 -6.19
CA ILE A 15 7.61 14.43 -7.46
C ILE A 15 7.62 13.53 -8.69
N ASN A 16 8.22 12.35 -8.59
CA ASN A 16 8.37 11.41 -9.71
C ASN A 16 7.29 10.32 -9.75
N SER A 17 6.42 10.26 -8.75
CA SER A 17 5.38 9.24 -8.66
C SER A 17 4.21 9.52 -9.61
N ASP A 18 3.69 8.47 -10.28
CA ASP A 18 2.55 8.58 -11.21
C ASP A 18 1.32 7.80 -10.71
N HIS A 19 1.04 7.90 -9.41
CA HIS A 19 -0.06 7.19 -8.77
C HIS A 19 -1.41 7.91 -8.92
N GLN A 20 -1.43 9.14 -9.43
CA GLN A 20 -2.65 9.97 -9.52
C GLN A 20 -3.73 9.33 -10.41
N SER A 21 -3.33 8.56 -11.42
CA SER A 21 -4.24 7.83 -12.31
C SER A 21 -4.97 6.66 -11.63
N VAL A 22 -4.46 6.19 -10.49
CA VAL A 22 -4.98 5.02 -9.76
C VAL A 22 -5.47 5.33 -8.35
N SER A 23 -5.35 6.58 -7.91
CA SER A 23 -5.92 7.05 -6.65
C SER A 23 -7.45 6.85 -6.66
N PRO A 24 -8.06 6.42 -5.53
CA PRO A 24 -9.51 6.52 -5.36
C PRO A 24 -9.97 7.95 -5.62
N SER A 25 -11.11 8.12 -6.31
CA SER A 25 -11.72 9.44 -6.56
C SER A 25 -12.28 10.11 -5.30
N GLN A 26 -11.91 9.62 -4.11
CA GLN A 26 -12.39 10.19 -2.86
C GLN A 26 -11.90 11.64 -2.74
N ASP A 27 -12.82 12.49 -2.30
CA ASP A 27 -12.63 13.92 -2.13
C ASP A 27 -11.32 14.16 -1.35
N PRO A 28 -10.34 14.94 -1.88
CA PRO A 28 -9.11 15.29 -1.17
C PRO A 28 -9.36 15.95 0.21
N LEU A 29 -10.62 16.33 0.46
CA LEU A 29 -11.12 16.88 1.71
C LEU A 29 -11.42 15.79 2.78
N GLN A 30 -11.65 14.53 2.42
CA GLN A 30 -11.93 13.43 3.37
C GLN A 30 -10.68 12.70 3.88
N ALA A 31 -9.58 12.73 3.13
CA ALA A 31 -8.27 12.19 3.52
C ALA A 31 -7.37 13.25 4.17
N LYS A 32 -7.95 14.23 4.89
CA LYS A 32 -7.19 15.24 5.64
C LYS A 32 -6.79 14.71 7.01
N GLY A 33 -5.80 13.82 7.06
CA GLY A 33 -5.20 13.39 8.32
C GLY A 33 -3.84 14.07 8.58
N PRO A 34 -3.15 13.64 9.66
CA PRO A 34 -1.85 14.19 10.03
C PRO A 34 -0.81 14.08 8.92
N LEU A 35 -0.86 13.03 8.07
CA LEU A 35 0.11 12.85 6.99
C LEU A 35 -0.10 13.91 5.90
N ALA A 36 -1.34 14.12 5.48
CA ALA A 36 -1.70 15.17 4.52
C ALA A 36 -1.30 16.57 5.01
N GLN A 37 -1.42 16.84 6.31
CA GLN A 37 -0.99 18.12 6.91
C GLN A 37 0.53 18.31 6.84
N LEU A 38 1.31 17.27 7.15
CA LEU A 38 2.77 17.31 7.08
C LEU A 38 3.26 17.49 5.64
N GLN A 39 2.62 16.82 4.68
CA GLN A 39 2.97 16.93 3.26
C GLN A 39 2.56 18.27 2.64
N GLY A 40 1.43 18.83 3.08
CA GLY A 40 0.99 20.18 2.69
C GLY A 40 2.00 21.28 3.09
N GLN A 41 2.83 21.03 4.11
CA GLN A 41 3.91 21.93 4.50
C GLN A 41 5.19 21.71 3.67
N SER A 42 5.50 20.47 3.29
CA SER A 42 6.71 20.13 2.50
C SER A 42 6.59 20.50 1.02
N SER A 43 5.38 20.41 0.44
CA SER A 43 5.10 20.67 -0.99
C SER A 43 5.36 22.11 -1.49
N ARG A 44 5.71 23.05 -0.59
CA ARG A 44 6.05 24.43 -0.98
C ARG A 44 7.46 24.57 -1.57
N PHE A 45 8.33 23.57 -1.42
CA PHE A 45 9.75 23.68 -1.81
C PHE A 45 10.15 22.86 -3.06
N GLY A 46 9.29 21.98 -3.59
CA GLY A 46 9.69 20.98 -4.61
C GLY A 46 9.22 21.21 -6.07
N ARG A 47 8.55 22.33 -6.40
CA ARG A 47 7.81 22.47 -7.68
C ARG A 47 8.64 22.67 -8.96
N GLN A 48 9.95 22.46 -8.97
CA GLN A 48 10.80 22.73 -10.14
C GLN A 48 11.41 21.50 -10.88
N SER A 49 11.14 20.24 -10.50
CA SER A 49 11.86 19.09 -11.10
C SER A 49 11.02 18.08 -11.91
N SER A 50 9.88 18.48 -12.51
CA SER A 50 8.91 17.53 -13.10
C SER A 50 9.17 17.05 -14.55
N ARG A 51 10.35 17.27 -15.15
CA ARG A 51 10.55 16.96 -16.60
C ARG A 51 11.68 16.01 -16.96
N ILE A 52 12.64 15.72 -16.09
CA ILE A 52 13.85 14.95 -16.48
C ILE A 52 13.68 13.43 -16.27
N PHE A 53 12.84 12.98 -15.33
CA PHE A 53 12.65 11.56 -15.02
C PHE A 53 11.57 10.84 -15.83
N ARG A 54 10.85 11.54 -16.72
CA ARG A 54 9.87 10.94 -17.65
C ARG A 54 10.51 10.06 -18.74
N SER A 55 11.84 9.94 -18.76
CA SER A 55 12.60 9.24 -19.80
C SER A 55 12.74 7.73 -19.59
N ASN A 56 12.41 7.20 -18.39
CA ASN A 56 12.50 5.77 -18.12
C ASN A 56 11.29 5.25 -17.32
N PRO A 57 10.29 4.63 -17.99
CA PRO A 57 9.09 4.12 -17.36
C PRO A 57 9.36 3.13 -16.22
N GLY A 58 10.36 2.25 -16.33
CA GLY A 58 10.66 1.25 -15.30
C GLY A 58 11.21 1.86 -14.01
N ARG A 59 12.04 2.90 -14.13
CA ARG A 59 12.56 3.65 -12.95
C ARG A 59 11.45 4.45 -12.28
N GLN A 60 10.58 5.07 -13.07
CA GLN A 60 9.41 5.79 -12.56
C GLN A 60 8.46 4.85 -11.83
N GLN A 61 8.25 3.64 -12.35
CA GLN A 61 7.37 2.67 -11.70
C GLN A 61 7.91 2.22 -10.34
N SER A 62 9.20 1.94 -10.28
CA SER A 62 9.87 1.56 -9.03
C SER A 62 9.83 2.70 -8.00
N ALA A 63 10.08 3.94 -8.44
CA ALA A 63 10.01 5.12 -7.57
C ALA A 63 8.58 5.35 -7.03
N THR A 64 7.56 5.14 -7.87
CA THR A 64 6.15 5.26 -7.47
C THR A 64 5.79 4.23 -6.40
N ALA A 65 6.21 2.97 -6.57
CA ALA A 65 5.94 1.93 -5.59
C ALA A 65 6.60 2.23 -4.22
N VAL A 66 7.87 2.65 -4.23
CA VAL A 66 8.59 3.03 -2.99
C VAL A 66 7.94 4.24 -2.31
N HIS A 67 7.49 5.23 -3.08
CA HIS A 67 6.76 6.36 -2.51
C HIS A 67 5.50 5.89 -1.76
N LEU A 68 4.70 5.02 -2.36
CA LEU A 68 3.48 4.49 -1.75
C LEU A 68 3.78 3.66 -0.50
N GLU A 69 4.88 2.91 -0.47
CA GLU A 69 5.37 2.20 0.73
C GLU A 69 5.76 3.17 1.87
N ASN A 70 6.40 4.29 1.54
CA ASN A 70 6.69 5.35 2.50
C ASN A 70 5.41 5.99 3.05
N GLN A 71 4.39 6.20 2.21
CA GLN A 71 3.09 6.72 2.63
C GLN A 71 2.42 5.80 3.65
N LEU A 72 2.39 4.50 3.36
CA LEU A 72 1.84 3.48 4.26
C LEU A 72 2.56 3.45 5.61
N SER A 73 3.90 3.45 5.57
CA SER A 73 4.74 3.48 6.77
C SER A 73 4.49 4.73 7.61
N SER A 74 4.31 5.86 6.95
CA SER A 74 4.00 7.13 7.61
C SER A 74 2.61 7.12 8.26
N CYS A 75 1.61 6.53 7.60
CA CYS A 75 0.27 6.38 8.18
C CYS A 75 0.29 5.51 9.45
N VAL A 76 1.06 4.43 9.44
CA VAL A 76 1.26 3.57 10.63
C VAL A 76 1.95 4.34 11.75
N ALA A 77 3.01 5.07 11.45
CA ALA A 77 3.71 5.90 12.44
C ALA A 77 2.83 7.01 13.05
N LEU A 78 1.90 7.56 12.26
CA LEU A 78 0.97 8.61 12.67
C LEU A 78 -0.34 8.07 13.27
N GLY A 79 -0.55 6.75 13.26
CA GLY A 79 -1.79 6.14 13.73
C GLY A 79 -3.02 6.46 12.88
N SER A 80 -2.83 6.90 11.63
CA SER A 80 -3.91 7.43 10.78
C SER A 80 -4.54 6.32 9.94
N GLY A 81 -5.55 5.65 10.50
CA GLY A 81 -6.22 4.53 9.82
C GLY A 81 -6.90 4.90 8.50
N LYS A 82 -7.53 6.07 8.41
CA LYS A 82 -8.21 6.51 7.18
C LYS A 82 -7.22 6.78 6.05
N GLU A 83 -6.10 7.44 6.35
CA GLU A 83 -5.04 7.66 5.37
C GLU A 83 -4.37 6.35 4.99
N TYR A 84 -4.16 5.43 5.94
CA TYR A 84 -3.65 4.10 5.65
C TYR A 84 -4.54 3.35 4.65
N TYR A 85 -5.86 3.34 4.86
CA TYR A 85 -6.80 2.71 3.93
C TYR A 85 -6.70 3.31 2.52
N PHE A 86 -6.68 4.64 2.42
CA PHE A 86 -6.55 5.36 1.16
C PHE A 86 -5.25 5.01 0.42
N TRP A 87 -4.12 5.05 1.12
CA TRP A 87 -2.81 4.76 0.54
C TRP A 87 -2.64 3.28 0.20
N LEU A 88 -3.20 2.37 1.00
CA LEU A 88 -3.19 0.93 0.72
C LEU A 88 -4.00 0.61 -0.54
N THR A 89 -5.19 1.20 -0.66
CA THR A 89 -6.03 1.04 -1.85
C THR A 89 -5.32 1.57 -3.09
N THR A 90 -4.71 2.75 -3.00
CA THR A 90 -3.90 3.33 -4.09
C THR A 90 -2.74 2.41 -4.45
N TYR A 91 -2.03 1.87 -3.45
CA TYR A 91 -0.91 0.97 -3.65
C TYR A 91 -1.31 -0.33 -4.35
N VAL A 92 -2.34 -1.01 -3.88
CA VAL A 92 -2.82 -2.24 -4.52
C VAL A 92 -3.28 -1.98 -5.95
N ARG A 93 -4.05 -0.91 -6.21
CA ARG A 93 -4.48 -0.55 -7.58
C ARG A 93 -3.28 -0.28 -8.49
N TYR A 94 -2.27 0.41 -7.97
CA TYR A 94 -1.02 0.66 -8.69
C TYR A 94 -0.29 -0.63 -9.07
N LEU A 95 -0.03 -1.49 -8.08
CA LEU A 95 0.66 -2.77 -8.30
C LEU A 95 -0.10 -3.67 -9.27
N SER A 96 -1.44 -3.69 -9.17
CA SER A 96 -2.30 -4.46 -10.08
C SER A 96 -2.18 -3.99 -11.52
N GLN A 97 -2.13 -2.67 -11.77
CA GLN A 97 -1.94 -2.15 -13.12
C GLN A 97 -0.52 -2.38 -13.65
N ALA A 98 0.50 -2.22 -12.79
CA ALA A 98 1.89 -2.48 -13.15
C ALA A 98 2.21 -3.97 -13.32
N GLY A 99 1.36 -4.87 -12.79
CA GLY A 99 1.57 -6.31 -12.82
C GLY A 99 2.67 -6.79 -11.86
N PHE A 100 2.87 -6.10 -10.74
CA PHE A 100 3.87 -6.43 -9.73
C PHE A 100 3.38 -7.55 -8.80
N GLU A 101 3.33 -8.77 -9.34
CA GLU A 101 2.79 -9.95 -8.65
C GLU A 101 3.48 -10.25 -7.31
N THR A 102 4.82 -10.22 -7.25
CA THR A 102 5.58 -10.52 -6.02
C THR A 102 5.20 -9.57 -4.88
N ARG A 103 5.13 -8.26 -5.16
CA ARG A 103 4.74 -7.25 -4.15
C ARG A 103 3.27 -7.39 -3.73
N LEU A 104 2.38 -7.72 -4.66
CA LEU A 104 0.97 -8.00 -4.33
C LEU A 104 0.84 -9.23 -3.44
N ARG A 105 1.61 -10.28 -3.71
CA ARG A 105 1.64 -11.49 -2.89
C ARG A 105 2.03 -11.16 -1.46
N GLU A 106 3.11 -10.41 -1.24
CA GLU A 106 3.54 -9.98 0.09
C GLU A 106 2.43 -9.22 0.84
N VAL A 107 1.73 -8.30 0.17
CA VAL A 107 0.59 -7.57 0.75
C VAL A 107 -0.55 -8.52 1.11
N CYS A 108 -0.90 -9.45 0.23
CA CYS A 108 -1.97 -10.40 0.46
C CYS A 108 -1.64 -11.37 1.62
N GLU A 109 -0.40 -11.87 1.69
CA GLU A 109 0.07 -12.75 2.77
C GLU A 109 0.01 -12.03 4.13
N GLU A 110 0.49 -10.79 4.20
CA GLU A 110 0.44 -9.98 5.42
C GLU A 110 -1.00 -9.67 5.85
N LEU A 111 -1.92 -9.46 4.91
CA LEU A 111 -3.32 -9.20 5.23
C LEU A 111 -4.12 -10.47 5.59
N LEU A 112 -3.78 -11.61 5.00
CA LEU A 112 -4.42 -12.89 5.27
C LEU A 112 -4.01 -13.46 6.64
N GLY A 113 -2.71 -13.34 6.92
CA GLY A 113 -2.05 -13.95 8.08
C GLY A 113 -1.79 -15.45 7.93
N PRO A 114 -1.11 -16.06 8.91
CA PRO A 114 -0.83 -17.48 8.89
C PRO A 114 -2.14 -18.29 8.86
N PRO A 115 -2.19 -19.40 8.07
CA PRO A 115 -3.31 -20.32 8.15
C PRO A 115 -3.38 -20.83 9.58
N HIS A 116 -4.57 -20.76 10.21
CA HIS A 116 -4.80 -21.08 11.63
C HIS A 116 -4.37 -22.51 12.07
N ARG A 117 -3.76 -23.32 11.18
CA ARG A 117 -3.32 -24.70 11.43
C ARG A 117 -1.84 -24.86 11.80
N SER A 118 -1.00 -23.82 11.77
CA SER A 118 0.42 -23.93 12.09
C SER A 118 0.81 -23.31 13.43
N VAL A 119 -0.14 -23.05 14.34
CA VAL A 119 0.21 -22.78 15.74
C VAL A 119 0.22 -24.10 16.50
N GLY A 120 1.26 -24.91 16.25
CA GLY A 120 1.64 -25.93 17.22
C GLY A 120 2.04 -25.24 18.54
N PRO A 121 1.89 -25.88 19.71
CA PRO A 121 2.21 -25.28 21.01
C PRO A 121 3.67 -24.83 21.21
N GLN A 122 4.53 -24.97 20.18
CA GLN A 122 5.95 -24.60 20.17
C GLN A 122 6.28 -23.39 19.27
N ASP A 123 5.40 -22.92 18.37
CA ASP A 123 5.67 -21.79 17.47
C ASP A 123 5.13 -20.47 18.03
N LYS A 124 5.88 -19.90 18.98
CA LYS A 124 5.63 -18.57 19.58
C LYS A 124 6.06 -17.39 18.67
N SER A 125 6.35 -17.60 17.39
CA SER A 125 7.10 -16.63 16.57
C SER A 125 6.30 -15.90 15.47
N SER A 126 5.04 -16.23 15.22
CA SER A 126 4.21 -15.40 14.32
C SER A 126 3.24 -14.56 15.14
N SER A 127 3.72 -13.41 15.64
CA SER A 127 2.87 -12.40 16.29
C SER A 127 2.04 -11.62 15.27
N TRP A 128 1.41 -12.33 14.32
CA TRP A 128 0.56 -11.71 13.32
C TRP A 128 -0.65 -11.07 14.03
N ASN A 129 -0.79 -9.76 13.91
CA ASN A 129 -1.93 -9.03 14.43
C ASN A 129 -3.07 -9.04 13.38
N PRO A 130 -4.28 -9.53 13.71
CA PRO A 130 -5.41 -9.53 12.78
C PRO A 130 -5.94 -8.13 12.44
N SER A 131 -5.54 -7.12 13.21
CA SER A 131 -5.97 -5.74 13.05
C SER A 131 -4.79 -4.80 12.76
N ILE A 132 -5.07 -3.72 12.01
CA ILE A 132 -4.13 -2.62 11.77
C ILE A 132 -4.91 -1.30 11.77
N LEU A 133 -4.52 -0.37 12.66
CA LEU A 133 -5.12 0.97 12.76
C LEU A 133 -6.66 0.98 12.82
N GLY A 134 -7.26 0.00 13.51
CA GLY A 134 -8.71 -0.15 13.65
C GLY A 134 -9.40 -0.91 12.52
N TYR A 135 -8.68 -1.35 11.49
CA TYR A 135 -9.20 -2.19 10.42
C TYR A 135 -8.86 -3.66 10.62
N GLN A 136 -9.79 -4.54 10.26
CA GLN A 136 -9.53 -5.98 10.18
C GLN A 136 -8.80 -6.29 8.87
N LYS A 137 -7.60 -6.86 8.96
CA LYS A 137 -6.73 -7.11 7.80
C LYS A 137 -7.41 -7.99 6.73
N ARG A 138 -8.16 -9.01 7.16
CA ARG A 138 -8.90 -9.89 6.26
C ARG A 138 -10.08 -9.19 5.56
N ASN A 139 -10.70 -8.21 6.21
CA ASN A 139 -11.74 -7.38 5.57
C ASN A 139 -11.11 -6.45 4.53
N LEU A 140 -9.96 -5.84 4.84
CA LEU A 140 -9.18 -5.08 3.87
C LEU A 140 -8.81 -5.96 2.66
N LEU A 141 -8.32 -7.17 2.88
CA LEU A 141 -8.01 -8.10 1.79
C LEU A 141 -9.23 -8.38 0.91
N ARG A 142 -10.40 -8.61 1.53
CA ARG A 142 -11.66 -8.83 0.80
C ARG A 142 -12.03 -7.65 -0.09
N GLU A 143 -11.88 -6.43 0.42
CA GLU A 143 -12.20 -5.19 -0.31
C GLU A 143 -11.19 -4.92 -1.44
N LEU A 144 -9.93 -5.30 -1.26
CA LEU A 144 -8.84 -5.03 -2.21
C LEU A 144 -8.69 -6.09 -3.31
N LEU A 145 -9.07 -7.34 -3.06
CA LEU A 145 -8.97 -8.44 -4.03
C LEU A 145 -9.61 -8.14 -5.40
N PRO A 146 -10.81 -7.53 -5.50
CA PRO A 146 -11.39 -7.16 -6.79
C PRO A 146 -10.48 -6.26 -7.63
N HIS A 147 -9.65 -5.40 -7.01
CA HIS A 147 -8.69 -4.57 -7.75
C HIS A 147 -7.57 -5.40 -8.38
N ILE A 148 -7.15 -6.49 -7.73
CA ILE A 148 -6.18 -7.45 -8.29
C ILE A 148 -6.80 -8.21 -9.46
N GLY A 149 -8.06 -8.64 -9.31
CA GLY A 149 -8.82 -9.35 -10.34
C GLY A 149 -9.07 -8.55 -11.63
N THR A 150 -8.86 -7.23 -11.63
CA THR A 150 -8.97 -6.41 -12.86
C THR A 150 -7.88 -6.72 -13.88
N ASN A 151 -6.73 -7.25 -13.45
CA ASN A 151 -5.65 -7.64 -14.34
C ASN A 151 -5.71 -9.15 -14.62
N ILE A 152 -5.86 -9.52 -15.90
CA ILE A 152 -5.94 -10.93 -16.32
C ILE A 152 -4.69 -11.75 -15.96
N ARG A 153 -3.51 -11.12 -15.91
CA ARG A 153 -2.25 -11.77 -15.53
C ARG A 153 -2.23 -12.19 -14.06
N LEU A 154 -3.03 -11.53 -13.23
CA LEU A 154 -3.08 -11.75 -11.79
C LEU A 154 -4.25 -12.65 -11.37
N GLN A 155 -4.98 -13.25 -12.32
CA GLN A 155 -6.13 -14.11 -12.02
C GLN A 155 -5.76 -15.29 -11.13
N ARG A 156 -4.59 -15.91 -11.34
CA ARG A 156 -4.13 -17.01 -10.48
C ARG A 156 -3.95 -16.56 -9.03
N LEU A 157 -3.29 -15.41 -8.82
CA LEU A 157 -3.08 -14.80 -7.51
C LEU A 157 -4.42 -14.44 -6.84
N PHE A 158 -5.32 -13.82 -7.61
CA PHE A 158 -6.65 -13.45 -7.15
C PHE A 158 -7.45 -14.67 -6.66
N THR A 159 -7.51 -15.73 -7.46
CA THR A 159 -8.24 -16.96 -7.11
C THR A 159 -7.65 -17.62 -5.88
N GLU A 160 -6.32 -17.74 -5.80
CA GLU A 160 -5.62 -18.33 -4.65
C GLU A 160 -5.99 -17.63 -3.34
N PHE A 161 -5.87 -16.30 -3.27
CA PHE A 161 -6.16 -15.56 -2.04
C PHE A 161 -7.65 -15.48 -1.73
N ARG A 162 -8.52 -15.48 -2.75
CA ARG A 162 -9.97 -15.54 -2.55
C ARG A 162 -10.38 -16.86 -1.90
N GLU A 163 -9.90 -17.99 -2.42
CA GLU A 163 -10.19 -19.31 -1.87
C GLU A 163 -9.66 -19.46 -0.44
N GLN A 164 -8.44 -18.98 -0.17
CA GLN A 164 -7.88 -18.99 1.18
C GLN A 164 -8.69 -18.12 2.16
N LEU A 165 -9.14 -16.94 1.72
CA LEU A 165 -9.97 -16.05 2.53
C LEU A 165 -11.34 -16.66 2.82
N ASP A 166 -11.96 -17.30 1.83
CA ASP A 166 -13.27 -17.95 1.95
C ASP A 166 -13.17 -19.19 2.86
N ALA A 167 -12.11 -19.99 2.75
CA ALA A 167 -11.87 -21.16 3.60
C ALA A 167 -11.74 -20.81 5.10
N LEU A 168 -11.31 -19.59 5.41
CA LEU A 168 -11.21 -19.08 6.77
C LEU A 168 -12.55 -18.53 7.32
N ASN A 169 -13.52 -18.25 6.45
CA ASN A 169 -14.82 -17.66 6.80
C ASN A 169 -15.95 -18.71 6.94
N VAL A 170 -15.73 -19.94 6.49
CA VAL A 170 -16.69 -21.06 6.55
C VAL A 170 -16.57 -21.86 7.87
N ARG A 171 -15.84 -21.34 8.85
CA ARG A 171 -15.64 -21.95 10.18
C ARG A 171 -16.06 -20.99 11.27
#